data_AF-A0AAN6MKJ2-F1
#
_entry.id   AF-A0AAN6MKJ2-F1
#
_cell.length_a   1.000
_cell.length_b   1.000
_cell.length_c   1.000
_cell.angle_alpha   90.00
_cell.angle_beta   90.00
_cell.angle_gamma   90.00
#
_symmetry.space_group_name_H-M   'P 1'
#
loop_
_entity.id
_entity.type
_entity.pdbx_description
1 polymer ?
#
loop_
_entity_poly.entity_id
_entity_poly.type
_entity_poly.pdbx_seq_one_letter_code
_entity_poly.pdbx_strand_id
1 'polypeptide(L)'
;MASKLCRNRALASALRPARPSVAPRSSSDAAVVRCFATTPRAAVNVPKDVTNPRTAPRDQIGTLKAPLVNPADKYQSKADNLHKYGAWVMGSLPKYVQQFSVWKDELTIYISPAGVIPVFAFLKYNTAAEFTQISDITAVDFPTRDQRFEVVYNLLSVRHNARIRVKTYADEATPVPSVTPLFDGANWYEREAYDMFGIFFTGHPDLRRILTDYGFEGHPLRKDFPLTGYTEVRWDEEKKRIVTEPLELTQAFRNFEGGSSAWEQIGPGVDRTPDTFKLPTPKPEEKTEEKK
;
A
#
# COMPACT_ATOMS: atom_id res chain seq x y z
N MET A 1 59.37 -4.72 -30.53
CA MET A 1 60.57 -4.59 -29.66
C MET A 1 60.15 -4.03 -28.29
N ALA A 2 61.09 -3.94 -27.34
CA ALA A 2 61.09 -3.20 -26.06
C ALA A 2 59.91 -2.23 -25.78
N SER A 3 59.18 -2.28 -24.65
CA SER A 3 59.59 -2.04 -23.24
C SER A 3 60.04 -0.59 -22.98
N LYS A 4 59.47 0.16 -22.03
CA LYS A 4 59.56 0.07 -20.54
C LYS A 4 58.26 0.61 -19.89
N LEU A 5 57.72 0.07 -18.78
CA LEU A 5 58.06 0.34 -17.34
C LEU A 5 58.04 1.87 -17.02
N CYS A 6 57.50 2.39 -15.91
CA CYS A 6 56.92 1.86 -14.65
C CYS A 6 56.18 3.03 -13.91
N ARG A 7 55.49 2.97 -12.74
CA ARG A 7 55.13 1.96 -11.72
C ARG A 7 54.03 2.54 -10.77
N ASN A 8 53.02 1.77 -10.34
CA ASN A 8 52.59 1.66 -8.91
C ASN A 8 51.41 0.69 -8.68
N ARG A 9 51.23 0.24 -7.42
CA ARG A 9 50.32 -0.84 -7.01
C ARG A 9 49.33 -0.40 -5.93
N ALA A 10 48.10 -0.91 -6.00
CA ALA A 10 47.29 -1.25 -4.83
C ALA A 10 46.77 -2.69 -5.03
N LEU A 11 47.13 -3.62 -4.13
CA LEU A 11 46.85 -5.06 -4.28
C LEU A 11 45.66 -5.51 -3.43
N ALA A 12 44.46 -5.45 -4.01
CA ALA A 12 43.29 -6.15 -3.49
C ALA A 12 43.40 -7.66 -3.81
N SER A 13 44.29 -8.36 -3.11
CA SER A 13 44.55 -9.79 -3.34
C SER A 13 43.41 -10.66 -2.79
N ALA A 14 42.50 -11.08 -3.66
CA ALA A 14 41.41 -11.99 -3.30
C ALA A 14 41.94 -13.31 -2.72
N LEU A 15 41.48 -13.67 -1.51
CA LEU A 15 41.85 -14.90 -0.83
C LEU A 15 41.20 -16.13 -1.51
N ARG A 16 41.93 -16.76 -2.45
CA ARG A 16 41.61 -18.13 -2.87
C ARG A 16 41.89 -19.10 -1.72
N PRO A 17 40.98 -20.05 -1.40
CA PRO A 17 41.29 -21.13 -0.47
C PRO A 17 42.37 -22.03 -1.06
N ALA A 18 43.41 -22.33 -0.29
CA ALA A 18 44.42 -23.30 -0.67
C ALA A 18 43.86 -24.73 -0.61
N ARG A 19 44.23 -25.59 -1.58
CA ARG A 19 43.99 -27.04 -1.46
C ARG A 19 44.83 -27.58 -0.29
N PRO A 20 44.25 -28.34 0.66
CA PRO A 20 45.05 -29.07 1.63
C PRO A 20 45.79 -30.21 0.93
N SER A 21 47.10 -30.33 1.18
CA SER A 21 47.90 -31.49 0.79
C SER A 21 47.56 -32.67 1.70
N VAL A 22 47.01 -33.75 1.14
CA VAL A 22 46.69 -34.96 1.91
C VAL A 22 47.96 -35.75 2.19
N ALA A 23 48.36 -35.80 3.47
CA ALA A 23 49.29 -36.81 3.97
C ALA A 23 48.48 -38.00 4.52
N PRO A 24 48.84 -39.25 4.20
CA PRO A 24 48.11 -40.41 4.70
C PRO A 24 48.36 -40.61 6.19
N ARG A 25 47.29 -40.75 6.98
CA ARG A 25 47.36 -41.40 8.30
C ARG A 25 46.96 -42.86 8.15
N SER A 26 47.61 -43.71 8.94
CA SER A 26 47.38 -45.17 8.96
C SER A 26 45.98 -45.53 9.44
N SER A 27 45.57 -46.77 9.13
CA SER A 27 44.45 -47.49 9.76
C SER A 27 44.47 -47.37 11.29
N SER A 28 43.34 -47.44 12.02
CA SER A 28 42.12 -48.21 11.72
C SER A 28 40.85 -47.61 12.34
N ASP A 29 39.77 -47.50 11.57
CA ASP A 29 38.46 -48.13 11.86
C ASP A 29 37.40 -47.73 10.82
N ALA A 30 36.34 -48.53 10.69
CA ALA A 30 35.40 -48.45 9.57
C ALA A 30 33.97 -48.05 9.99
N ALA A 31 33.45 -46.97 9.39
CA ALA A 31 32.02 -46.69 9.31
C ALA A 31 31.72 -45.79 8.09
N VAL A 32 31.38 -46.39 6.94
CA VAL A 32 30.90 -45.62 5.78
C VAL A 32 29.39 -45.35 5.94
N VAL A 33 29.04 -44.15 6.39
CA VAL A 33 27.66 -43.66 6.41
C VAL A 33 27.52 -42.48 5.46
N ARG A 34 26.89 -42.70 4.30
CA ARG A 34 26.52 -41.63 3.35
C ARG A 34 25.18 -41.03 3.76
N CYS A 35 25.17 -39.84 4.37
CA CYS A 35 23.95 -39.11 4.68
C CYS A 35 24.11 -37.60 4.49
N PHE A 36 23.34 -37.05 3.55
CA PHE A 36 23.10 -35.63 3.28
C PHE A 36 24.30 -34.73 2.90
N ALA A 37 23.99 -33.64 2.21
CA ALA A 37 24.98 -32.72 1.67
C ALA A 37 25.51 -31.78 2.76
N THR A 38 26.49 -32.25 3.53
CA THR A 38 27.28 -31.38 4.39
C THR A 38 28.12 -30.44 3.52
N THR A 39 27.62 -29.24 3.24
CA THR A 39 28.46 -28.13 2.77
C THR A 39 29.62 -28.00 3.78
N PRO A 40 30.89 -28.16 3.38
CA PRO A 40 31.99 -28.14 4.33
C PRO A 40 31.97 -26.79 5.03
N ARG A 41 31.78 -26.79 6.36
CA ARG A 41 31.59 -25.58 7.15
C ARG A 41 32.82 -24.69 6.95
N ALA A 42 32.67 -23.67 6.13
CA ALA A 42 33.75 -22.77 5.78
C ALA A 42 34.17 -22.02 7.04
N ALA A 43 35.21 -22.54 7.70
CA ALA A 43 35.84 -21.92 8.84
C ALA A 43 36.52 -20.64 8.35
N VAL A 44 35.76 -19.54 8.35
CA VAL A 44 36.29 -18.19 8.18
C VAL A 44 37.42 -18.07 9.18
N ASN A 45 38.65 -17.92 8.67
CA ASN A 45 39.85 -18.02 9.49
C ASN A 45 40.06 -16.71 10.23
N VAL A 46 39.24 -16.48 11.26
CA VAL A 46 39.22 -15.25 12.06
C VAL A 46 40.61 -15.06 12.68
N PRO A 47 41.28 -13.90 12.49
CA PRO A 47 42.55 -13.62 13.13
C PRO A 47 42.44 -13.75 14.65
N LYS A 48 43.46 -14.32 15.29
CA LYS A 48 43.45 -14.58 16.74
C LYS A 48 43.32 -13.30 17.59
N ASP A 49 43.67 -12.17 17.00
CA ASP A 49 43.68 -10.84 17.62
C ASP A 49 42.30 -10.14 17.57
N VAL A 50 41.29 -10.74 16.91
CA VAL A 50 39.93 -10.21 16.90
C VAL A 50 39.30 -10.37 18.29
N THR A 51 39.09 -9.24 18.97
CA THR A 51 38.37 -9.19 20.25
C THR A 51 37.00 -9.86 20.11
N ASN A 52 36.70 -10.81 21.00
CA ASN A 52 35.42 -11.50 21.00
C ASN A 52 34.26 -10.48 21.07
N PRO A 53 33.31 -10.46 20.11
CA PRO A 53 32.24 -9.47 20.08
C PRO A 53 31.26 -9.55 21.26
N ARG A 54 31.33 -10.63 22.07
CA ARG A 54 30.62 -10.74 23.36
C ARG A 54 31.29 -9.95 24.50
N THR A 55 32.56 -9.59 24.35
CA THR A 55 33.37 -8.85 25.33
C THR A 55 33.93 -7.54 24.78
N ALA A 56 33.56 -7.17 23.54
CA ALA A 56 33.90 -5.86 23.00
C ALA A 56 33.18 -4.75 23.80
N PRO A 57 33.86 -3.64 24.12
CA PRO A 57 33.20 -2.50 24.76
C PRO A 57 32.11 -1.97 23.83
N ARG A 58 30.94 -1.69 24.42
CA ARG A 58 29.85 -0.98 23.73
C ARG A 58 29.93 0.50 24.11
N ASP A 59 29.60 1.37 23.16
CA ASP A 59 29.45 2.79 23.44
C ASP A 59 28.43 3.00 24.56
N GLN A 60 28.78 3.81 25.56
CA GLN A 60 27.86 4.14 26.64
C GLN A 60 26.78 5.06 26.09
N ILE A 61 25.56 4.56 25.99
CA ILE A 61 24.39 5.33 25.55
C ILE A 61 24.10 6.37 26.63
N GLY A 62 24.56 7.61 26.39
CA GLY A 62 24.22 8.76 27.23
C GLY A 62 22.75 9.15 27.14
N THR A 63 22.37 10.24 27.80
CA THR A 63 20.99 10.76 27.73
C THR A 63 20.59 11.08 26.29
N LEU A 64 19.66 10.31 25.73
CA LEU A 64 19.16 10.49 24.37
C LEU A 64 18.46 11.85 24.24
N LYS A 65 18.93 12.67 23.29
CA LYS A 65 18.35 13.99 22.98
C LYS A 65 17.70 13.92 21.60
N ALA A 66 16.38 14.07 21.56
CA ALA A 66 15.59 14.23 20.34
C ALA A 66 14.91 15.60 20.35
N PRO A 67 14.91 16.36 19.25
CA PRO A 67 14.18 17.62 19.16
C PRO A 67 12.68 17.38 19.04
N LEU A 68 11.87 18.23 19.69
CA LEU A 68 10.42 18.24 19.47
C LEU A 68 10.13 18.93 18.13
N VAL A 69 9.69 18.15 17.14
CA VAL A 69 9.36 18.61 15.78
C VAL A 69 8.03 17.98 15.36
N ASN A 70 7.13 18.74 14.74
CA ASN A 70 5.91 18.18 14.20
C ASN A 70 6.21 17.41 12.90
N PRO A 71 5.95 16.09 12.82
CA PRO A 71 6.29 15.29 11.64
C PRO A 71 5.56 15.73 10.36
N ALA A 72 4.47 16.50 10.47
CA ALA A 72 3.76 17.05 9.32
C ALA A 72 4.53 18.17 8.60
N ASP A 73 5.44 18.88 9.26
CA ASP A 73 6.15 20.04 8.70
C ASP A 73 7.09 19.66 7.54
N LYS A 74 7.59 18.42 7.58
CA LYS A 74 8.38 17.78 6.51
C LYS A 74 7.69 17.80 5.13
N TYR A 75 6.37 17.90 5.10
CA TYR A 75 5.58 17.74 3.88
C TYR A 75 5.16 19.05 3.21
N GLN A 76 5.39 20.22 3.84
CA GLN A 76 4.83 21.49 3.36
C GLN A 76 5.27 21.83 1.91
N SER A 77 6.56 21.71 1.61
CA SER A 77 7.10 21.95 0.26
C SER A 77 6.68 20.90 -0.79
N LYS A 78 6.23 19.71 -0.38
CA LYS A 78 5.58 18.74 -1.28
C LYS A 78 4.13 19.12 -1.54
N ALA A 79 3.40 19.52 -0.50
CA ALA A 79 1.99 19.86 -0.59
C ALA A 79 1.75 20.96 -1.64
N ASP A 80 2.56 22.03 -1.65
CA ASP A 80 2.51 23.10 -2.64
C ASP A 80 2.57 22.59 -4.09
N ASN A 81 3.42 21.60 -4.35
CA ASN A 81 3.62 21.05 -5.69
C ASN A 81 2.51 20.06 -6.08
N LEU A 82 1.95 19.33 -5.10
CA LEU A 82 0.79 18.47 -5.31
C LEU A 82 -0.50 19.27 -5.57
N HIS A 83 -0.68 20.44 -4.93
CA HIS A 83 -1.81 21.33 -5.24
C HIS A 83 -1.70 21.88 -6.68
N LYS A 84 -0.51 22.32 -7.11
CA LYS A 84 -0.25 22.74 -8.49
C LYS A 84 -0.51 21.61 -9.50
N TYR A 85 -0.09 20.39 -9.19
CA TYR A 85 -0.33 19.23 -10.04
C TYR A 85 -1.82 18.83 -10.09
N GLY A 86 -2.51 18.82 -8.95
CA GLY A 86 -3.96 18.56 -8.88
C GLY A 86 -4.77 19.57 -9.70
N ALA A 87 -4.45 20.86 -9.59
CA ALA A 87 -5.05 21.91 -10.40
C ALA A 87 -4.73 21.77 -11.90
N TRP A 88 -3.51 21.33 -12.26
CA TRP A 88 -3.16 21.03 -13.66
C TRP A 88 -3.94 19.84 -14.24
N VAL A 89 -4.11 18.74 -13.49
CA VAL A 89 -4.93 17.59 -13.95
C VAL A 89 -6.41 17.99 -14.07
N MET A 90 -6.94 18.76 -13.11
CA MET A 90 -8.30 19.31 -13.16
C MET A 90 -8.49 20.21 -14.39
N GLY A 91 -7.56 21.14 -14.65
CA GLY A 91 -7.61 22.01 -15.84
C GLY A 91 -7.43 21.26 -17.17
N SER A 92 -6.78 20.09 -17.15
CA SER A 92 -6.62 19.23 -18.33
C SER A 92 -7.85 18.36 -18.61
N LEU A 93 -8.63 17.98 -17.59
CA LEU A 93 -9.81 17.10 -17.70
C LEU A 93 -11.06 17.63 -16.95
N PRO A 94 -11.48 18.89 -17.17
CA PRO A 94 -12.56 19.52 -16.40
C PRO A 94 -13.94 18.88 -16.60
N LYS A 95 -14.11 18.04 -17.63
CA LYS A 95 -15.34 17.26 -17.87
C LYS A 95 -15.51 16.09 -16.89
N TYR A 96 -14.42 15.56 -16.33
CA TYR A 96 -14.43 14.30 -15.58
C TYR A 96 -13.96 14.45 -14.12
N VAL A 97 -13.04 15.39 -13.87
CA VAL A 97 -12.55 15.72 -12.53
C VAL A 97 -13.51 16.68 -11.84
N GLN A 98 -14.12 16.23 -10.73
CA GLN A 98 -15.05 17.05 -9.94
C GLN A 98 -14.31 17.91 -8.92
N GLN A 99 -13.37 17.30 -8.20
CA GLN A 99 -12.55 17.96 -7.17
C GLN A 99 -11.24 17.19 -6.94
N PHE A 100 -10.29 17.79 -6.24
CA PHE A 100 -9.11 17.10 -5.71
C PHE A 100 -8.87 17.48 -4.25
N SER A 101 -8.23 16.61 -3.48
CA SER A 101 -7.79 16.87 -2.11
C SER A 101 -6.36 16.40 -1.91
N VAL A 102 -5.52 17.25 -1.30
CA VAL A 102 -4.14 16.91 -0.93
C VAL A 102 -4.06 16.76 0.59
N TRP A 103 -3.46 15.66 1.07
CA TRP A 103 -3.17 15.46 2.49
C TRP A 103 -1.72 14.97 2.66
N LYS A 104 -0.88 15.78 3.32
CA LYS A 104 0.57 15.57 3.43
C LYS A 104 1.23 15.44 2.04
N ASP A 105 1.62 14.24 1.63
CA ASP A 105 2.11 13.94 0.27
C ASP A 105 1.23 12.98 -0.54
N GLU A 106 -0.04 12.78 -0.15
CA GLU A 106 -1.04 12.08 -0.95
C GLU A 106 -1.95 13.06 -1.72
N LEU A 107 -1.97 12.95 -3.05
CA LEU A 107 -2.97 13.58 -3.92
C LEU A 107 -4.10 12.58 -4.20
N THR A 108 -5.33 13.00 -3.91
CA THR A 108 -6.57 12.28 -4.27
C THR A 108 -7.38 13.10 -5.26
N ILE A 109 -7.77 12.51 -6.39
CA ILE A 109 -8.67 13.11 -7.40
C ILE A 109 -10.01 12.38 -7.36
N TYR A 110 -11.11 13.14 -7.36
CA TYR A 110 -12.48 12.61 -7.38
C TYR A 110 -13.07 12.80 -8.78
N ILE A 111 -13.59 11.72 -9.35
CA ILE A 111 -14.12 11.67 -10.72
C ILE A 111 -15.50 11.02 -10.74
N SER A 112 -16.30 11.38 -11.74
CA SER A 112 -17.53 10.64 -12.06
C SER A 112 -17.21 9.27 -12.67
N PRO A 113 -18.00 8.20 -12.44
CA PRO A 113 -17.79 6.86 -13.02
C PRO A 113 -17.68 6.85 -14.55
N ALA A 114 -18.46 7.70 -15.24
CA ALA A 114 -18.36 7.87 -16.70
C ALA A 114 -16.99 8.43 -17.16
N GLY A 115 -16.20 8.98 -16.23
CA GLY A 115 -14.86 9.49 -16.45
C GLY A 115 -13.73 8.47 -16.25
N VAL A 116 -13.99 7.23 -15.79
CA VAL A 116 -12.94 6.24 -15.45
C VAL A 116 -12.01 5.97 -16.62
N ILE A 117 -12.50 5.39 -17.71
CA ILE A 117 -11.65 5.04 -18.87
C ILE A 117 -10.85 6.25 -19.40
N PRO A 118 -11.43 7.44 -19.67
CA PRO A 118 -10.65 8.57 -20.19
C PRO A 118 -9.65 9.16 -19.18
N VAL A 119 -9.97 9.21 -17.87
CA VAL A 119 -9.02 9.69 -16.85
C VAL A 119 -7.86 8.72 -16.68
N PHE A 120 -8.12 7.41 -16.63
CA PHE A 120 -7.06 6.40 -16.48
C PHE A 120 -6.20 6.27 -17.75
N ALA A 121 -6.77 6.48 -18.93
CA ALA A 121 -5.99 6.59 -20.16
C ALA A 121 -5.04 7.81 -20.11
N PHE A 122 -5.53 8.98 -19.70
CA PHE A 122 -4.68 10.17 -19.52
C PHE A 122 -3.57 9.93 -18.48
N LEU A 123 -3.92 9.36 -17.32
CA LEU A 123 -2.97 9.04 -16.25
C LEU A 123 -2.02 7.87 -16.58
N LYS A 124 -2.20 7.15 -17.69
CA LYS A 124 -1.28 6.12 -18.17
C LYS A 124 -0.36 6.61 -19.29
N TYR A 125 -0.90 7.41 -20.21
CA TYR A 125 -0.25 7.74 -21.49
C TYR A 125 0.32 9.17 -21.60
N ASN A 126 0.02 10.07 -20.67
CA ASN A 126 0.59 11.43 -20.68
C ASN A 126 2.01 11.41 -20.08
N THR A 127 2.99 12.05 -20.73
CA THR A 127 4.39 12.11 -20.24
C THR A 127 4.55 12.83 -18.90
N ALA A 128 3.66 13.77 -18.58
CA ALA A 128 3.58 14.41 -17.26
C ALA A 128 2.77 13.60 -16.23
N ALA A 129 2.15 12.49 -16.64
CA ALA A 129 1.41 11.57 -15.79
C ALA A 129 1.65 10.11 -16.24
N GLU A 130 2.89 9.63 -16.13
CA GLU A 130 3.25 8.23 -16.48
C GLU A 130 2.91 7.27 -15.31
N PHE A 131 1.64 7.15 -14.89
CA PHE A 131 1.23 6.17 -13.87
C PHE A 131 1.06 4.78 -14.49
N THR A 132 2.19 4.12 -14.71
CA THR A 132 2.28 2.82 -15.40
C THR A 132 1.87 1.62 -14.57
N GLN A 133 1.79 1.74 -13.23
CA GLN A 133 1.45 0.64 -12.34
C GLN A 133 0.19 0.95 -11.52
N ILE A 134 -0.78 0.03 -11.58
CA ILE A 134 -1.86 -0.03 -10.60
C ILE A 134 -1.31 -0.75 -9.36
N SER A 135 -1.43 -0.11 -8.19
CA SER A 135 -0.92 -0.65 -6.92
C SER A 135 -1.99 -1.46 -6.18
N ASP A 136 -3.24 -1.00 -6.25
CA ASP A 136 -4.40 -1.52 -5.53
C ASP A 136 -5.70 -0.93 -6.14
N ILE A 137 -6.80 -1.69 -6.07
CA ILE A 137 -8.16 -1.19 -6.27
C ILE A 137 -9.02 -1.72 -5.11
N THR A 138 -9.50 -0.81 -4.27
CA THR A 138 -10.33 -1.10 -3.11
C THR A 138 -11.67 -0.40 -3.22
N ALA A 139 -12.64 -0.77 -2.38
CA ALA A 139 -13.89 -0.03 -2.21
C ALA A 139 -14.16 0.24 -0.73
N VAL A 140 -14.96 1.27 -0.45
CA VAL A 140 -15.39 1.64 0.89
C VAL A 140 -16.90 1.84 0.90
N ASP A 141 -17.59 1.18 1.83
CA ASP A 141 -19.03 1.29 2.03
C ASP A 141 -19.37 2.43 3.01
N PHE A 142 -20.12 3.40 2.51
CA PHE A 142 -20.67 4.56 3.22
C PHE A 142 -22.20 4.56 3.10
N PRO A 143 -22.92 3.78 3.94
CA PRO A 143 -24.38 3.59 3.83
C PRO A 143 -25.22 4.85 4.13
N THR A 144 -24.59 5.97 4.49
CA THR A 144 -25.23 7.28 4.70
C THR A 144 -25.25 8.17 3.44
N ARG A 145 -24.87 7.63 2.27
CA ARG A 145 -24.82 8.37 0.99
C ARG A 145 -25.68 7.68 -0.07
N ASP A 146 -26.30 8.48 -0.94
CA ASP A 146 -27.07 8.04 -2.11
C ASP A 146 -26.24 7.21 -3.12
N GLN A 147 -24.92 7.33 -3.06
CA GLN A 147 -23.98 6.45 -3.76
C GLN A 147 -23.17 5.72 -2.68
N ARG A 148 -23.66 4.53 -2.33
CA ARG A 148 -23.24 3.74 -1.17
C ARG A 148 -21.74 3.43 -1.17
N PHE A 149 -21.16 3.14 -2.33
CA PHE A 149 -19.76 2.71 -2.43
C PHE A 149 -18.86 3.82 -2.98
N GLU A 150 -17.64 3.92 -2.44
CA GLU A 150 -16.56 4.76 -2.94
C GLU A 150 -15.43 3.84 -3.43
N VAL A 151 -15.27 3.68 -4.75
CA VAL A 151 -14.20 2.83 -5.33
C VAL A 151 -12.93 3.65 -5.48
N VAL A 152 -11.86 3.15 -4.89
CA VAL A 152 -10.57 3.80 -4.67
C VAL A 152 -9.49 3.05 -5.43
N TYR A 153 -8.88 3.72 -6.40
CA TYR A 153 -7.79 3.19 -7.20
C TYR A 153 -6.49 3.87 -6.76
N ASN A 154 -5.49 3.09 -6.37
CA ASN A 154 -4.17 3.60 -5.98
C ASN A 154 -3.17 3.32 -7.12
N LEU A 155 -2.61 4.37 -7.72
CA LEU A 155 -1.70 4.31 -8.87
C LEU A 155 -0.28 4.77 -8.51
N LEU A 156 0.72 4.21 -9.18
CA LEU A 156 2.14 4.51 -9.02
C LEU A 156 2.79 4.83 -10.37
N SER A 157 3.47 5.98 -10.45
CA SER A 157 4.40 6.31 -11.52
C SER A 157 5.80 5.93 -11.10
N VAL A 158 6.36 4.88 -11.72
CA VAL A 158 7.75 4.46 -11.51
C VAL A 158 8.73 5.49 -12.08
N ARG A 159 8.37 6.17 -13.16
CA ARG A 159 9.16 7.26 -13.78
C ARG A 159 9.41 8.40 -12.80
N HIS A 160 8.32 8.92 -12.23
CA HIS A 160 8.33 10.14 -11.42
C HIS A 160 8.40 9.86 -9.91
N ASN A 161 8.46 8.57 -9.52
CA ASN A 161 8.38 8.08 -8.13
C ASN A 161 7.23 8.73 -7.33
N ALA A 162 6.07 8.84 -7.98
CA ALA A 162 4.91 9.57 -7.49
C ALA A 162 3.69 8.64 -7.40
N ARG A 163 2.86 8.83 -6.37
CA ARG A 163 1.59 8.12 -6.21
C ARG A 163 0.42 9.07 -6.40
N ILE A 164 -0.68 8.55 -6.92
CA ILE A 164 -1.95 9.28 -7.01
C ILE A 164 -3.09 8.33 -6.67
N ARG A 165 -4.08 8.84 -5.95
CA ARG A 165 -5.32 8.13 -5.66
C ARG A 165 -6.42 8.70 -6.54
N VAL A 166 -7.13 7.85 -7.26
CA VAL A 166 -8.31 8.24 -8.04
C VAL A 166 -9.52 7.60 -7.39
N LYS A 167 -10.60 8.38 -7.21
CA LYS A 167 -11.81 7.92 -6.55
C LYS A 167 -13.03 8.13 -7.42
N THR A 168 -13.88 7.12 -7.43
CA THR A 168 -15.22 7.14 -8.02
C THR A 168 -16.24 6.77 -6.96
N TYR A 169 -17.52 6.85 -7.31
CA TYR A 169 -18.62 6.40 -6.48
C TYR A 169 -19.46 5.39 -7.26
N ALA A 170 -20.13 4.49 -6.55
CA ALA A 170 -21.03 3.50 -7.14
C ALA A 170 -22.23 3.26 -6.22
N ASP A 171 -23.28 2.72 -6.81
CA ASP A 171 -24.47 2.22 -6.15
C ASP A 171 -24.54 0.69 -6.35
N GLU A 172 -25.43 0.01 -5.64
CA GLU A 172 -25.57 -1.44 -5.71
C GLU A 172 -25.99 -1.95 -7.09
N ALA A 173 -26.79 -1.17 -7.82
CA ALA A 173 -27.26 -1.51 -9.17
C ALA A 173 -26.50 -0.80 -10.29
N THR A 174 -25.75 0.27 -9.98
CA THR A 174 -25.09 1.11 -10.99
C THR A 174 -23.64 0.65 -11.20
N PRO A 175 -23.28 0.08 -12.37
CA PRO A 175 -21.97 -0.50 -12.58
C PRO A 175 -20.91 0.55 -12.97
N VAL A 176 -19.65 0.27 -12.64
CA VAL A 176 -18.49 1.12 -12.95
C VAL A 176 -17.80 0.60 -14.23
N PRO A 177 -17.20 1.46 -15.08
CA PRO A 177 -16.39 0.99 -16.19
C PRO A 177 -15.11 0.27 -15.71
N SER A 178 -14.88 -0.94 -16.21
CA SER A 178 -13.66 -1.71 -15.94
C SER A 178 -12.42 -1.01 -16.49
N VAL A 179 -11.33 -1.12 -15.73
CA VAL A 179 -10.02 -0.56 -16.03
C VAL A 179 -9.02 -1.63 -16.50
N THR A 180 -9.44 -2.90 -16.61
CA THR A 180 -8.62 -4.00 -17.16
C THR A 180 -8.06 -3.79 -18.57
N PRO A 181 -8.76 -3.19 -19.57
CA PRO A 181 -8.14 -2.93 -20.88
C PRO A 181 -7.02 -1.86 -20.83
N LEU A 182 -6.86 -1.16 -19.70
CA LEU A 182 -5.75 -0.25 -19.45
C LEU A 182 -4.70 -0.87 -18.52
N PHE A 183 -5.08 -1.73 -17.58
CA PHE A 183 -4.17 -2.34 -16.60
C PHE A 183 -4.54 -3.81 -16.37
N ASP A 184 -3.78 -4.75 -16.92
CA ASP A 184 -4.06 -6.20 -16.80
C ASP A 184 -4.17 -6.66 -15.33
N GLY A 185 -3.37 -6.06 -14.45
CA GLY A 185 -3.38 -6.31 -13.01
C GLY A 185 -4.66 -5.86 -12.27
N ALA A 186 -5.53 -5.06 -12.89
CA ALA A 186 -6.80 -4.66 -12.31
C ALA A 186 -7.80 -5.83 -12.17
N ASN A 187 -7.64 -6.87 -12.99
CA ASN A 187 -8.61 -7.98 -13.13
C ASN A 187 -8.93 -8.66 -11.79
N TRP A 188 -7.91 -8.92 -10.98
CA TRP A 188 -8.10 -9.59 -9.69
C TRP A 188 -8.71 -8.66 -8.64
N TYR A 189 -8.31 -7.38 -8.60
CA TYR A 189 -8.87 -6.40 -7.67
C TYR A 189 -10.31 -6.01 -8.00
N GLU A 190 -10.70 -5.90 -9.28
CA GLU A 190 -12.10 -5.66 -9.67
C GLU A 190 -13.00 -6.85 -9.31
N ARG A 191 -12.48 -8.09 -9.42
CA ARG A 191 -13.17 -9.30 -8.92
C ARG A 191 -13.26 -9.36 -7.41
N GLU A 192 -12.22 -8.93 -6.69
CA GLU A 192 -12.22 -8.84 -5.23
C GLU A 192 -13.24 -7.79 -4.74
N ALA A 193 -13.28 -6.61 -5.36
CA ALA A 193 -14.27 -5.57 -5.06
C ALA A 193 -15.71 -6.02 -5.39
N TYR A 194 -15.91 -6.77 -6.47
CA TYR A 194 -17.18 -7.45 -6.77
C TYR A 194 -17.56 -8.48 -5.69
N ASP A 195 -16.63 -9.34 -5.27
CA ASP A 195 -16.92 -10.40 -4.30
C ASP A 195 -17.21 -9.85 -2.90
N MET A 196 -16.43 -8.84 -2.46
CA MET A 196 -16.49 -8.27 -1.12
C MET A 196 -17.57 -7.20 -0.93
N PHE A 197 -17.94 -6.46 -1.98
CA PHE A 197 -18.91 -5.35 -1.90
C PHE A 197 -20.10 -5.46 -2.88
N GLY A 198 -20.03 -6.33 -3.90
CA GLY A 198 -21.08 -6.46 -4.91
C GLY A 198 -21.05 -5.42 -6.03
N ILE A 199 -19.90 -4.76 -6.24
CA ILE A 199 -19.76 -3.70 -7.24
C ILE A 199 -19.53 -4.32 -8.62
N PHE A 200 -20.44 -4.06 -9.56
CA PHE A 200 -20.36 -4.57 -10.92
C PHE A 200 -19.43 -3.73 -11.80
N PHE A 201 -18.52 -4.38 -12.52
CA PHE A 201 -17.59 -3.75 -13.47
C PHE A 201 -17.95 -4.08 -14.93
N THR A 202 -18.41 -3.08 -15.70
CA THR A 202 -18.72 -3.27 -17.13
C THR A 202 -17.45 -3.38 -17.98
N GLY A 203 -17.41 -4.38 -18.87
CA GLY A 203 -16.25 -4.64 -19.73
C GLY A 203 -15.16 -5.51 -19.11
N HIS A 204 -15.34 -5.98 -17.87
CA HIS A 204 -14.43 -6.94 -17.23
C HIS A 204 -14.55 -8.33 -17.90
N PRO A 205 -13.45 -9.04 -18.21
CA PRO A 205 -13.49 -10.27 -19.03
C PRO A 205 -14.01 -11.53 -18.31
N ASP A 206 -13.89 -11.61 -16.98
CA ASP A 206 -14.29 -12.78 -16.16
C ASP A 206 -14.72 -12.31 -14.76
N LEU A 207 -15.86 -11.60 -14.66
CA LEU A 207 -16.32 -11.05 -13.37
C LEU A 207 -17.06 -12.12 -12.55
N ARG A 208 -16.36 -12.70 -11.57
CA ARG A 208 -16.89 -13.69 -10.62
C ARG A 208 -16.13 -13.65 -9.30
N ARG A 209 -16.75 -14.24 -8.26
CA ARG A 209 -16.20 -14.45 -6.91
C ARG A 209 -14.77 -15.02 -6.93
N ILE A 210 -13.99 -14.77 -5.89
CA ILE A 210 -12.57 -15.13 -5.82
C ILE A 210 -12.03 -15.41 -4.39
N LEU A 211 -12.64 -14.82 -3.35
CA LEU A 211 -12.27 -15.02 -1.95
C LEU A 211 -13.32 -15.82 -1.15
N THR A 212 -14.63 -15.67 -1.43
CA THR A 212 -15.66 -16.44 -0.72
C THR A 212 -15.79 -17.87 -1.27
N ASP A 213 -16.49 -18.73 -0.53
CA ASP A 213 -16.92 -20.03 -1.04
C ASP A 213 -17.84 -19.91 -2.27
N TYR A 214 -17.90 -20.97 -3.07
CA TYR A 214 -18.63 -21.05 -4.33
C TYR A 214 -20.14 -20.86 -4.16
N GLY A 215 -20.71 -21.35 -3.06
CA GLY A 215 -22.13 -21.23 -2.71
C GLY A 215 -22.45 -20.05 -1.80
N PHE A 216 -21.52 -19.11 -1.60
CA PHE A 216 -21.71 -18.01 -0.65
C PHE A 216 -22.75 -16.98 -1.14
N GLU A 217 -23.65 -16.58 -0.25
CA GLU A 217 -24.68 -15.56 -0.50
C GLU A 217 -24.34 -14.26 0.25
N GLY A 218 -24.47 -13.12 -0.44
CA GLY A 218 -24.07 -11.80 0.09
C GLY A 218 -22.61 -11.43 -0.17
N HIS A 219 -22.16 -10.34 0.49
CA HIS A 219 -20.91 -9.62 0.25
C HIS A 219 -20.28 -9.18 1.59
N PRO A 220 -19.17 -9.82 2.05
CA PRO A 220 -18.73 -9.75 3.44
C PRO A 220 -18.29 -8.39 4.00
N LEU A 221 -17.84 -7.43 3.17
CA LEU A 221 -17.27 -6.16 3.66
C LEU A 221 -18.26 -5.00 3.69
N ARG A 222 -19.51 -5.26 3.32
CA ARG A 222 -20.62 -4.31 3.49
C ARG A 222 -20.99 -4.13 4.97
N LYS A 223 -21.44 -2.94 5.37
CA LYS A 223 -21.73 -2.56 6.77
C LYS A 223 -23.01 -3.15 7.36
N ASP A 224 -23.88 -3.70 6.53
CA ASP A 224 -25.07 -4.47 6.88
C ASP A 224 -24.79 -5.97 7.04
N PHE A 225 -23.62 -6.47 6.61
CA PHE A 225 -23.24 -7.87 6.75
C PHE A 225 -22.73 -8.17 8.18
N PRO A 226 -23.23 -9.21 8.89
CA PRO A 226 -22.78 -9.55 10.23
C PRO A 226 -21.37 -10.14 10.21
N LEU A 227 -20.52 -9.73 11.17
CA LEU A 227 -19.13 -10.17 11.31
C LEU A 227 -18.94 -11.71 11.28
N THR A 228 -19.95 -12.44 11.73
CA THR A 228 -19.95 -13.90 11.87
C THR A 228 -20.57 -14.64 10.67
N GLY A 229 -21.14 -13.91 9.71
CA GLY A 229 -21.98 -14.49 8.65
C GLY A 229 -23.34 -15.00 9.13
N TYR A 230 -24.05 -15.68 8.23
CA TYR A 230 -25.38 -16.25 8.45
C TYR A 230 -25.38 -17.78 8.60
N THR A 231 -24.34 -18.45 8.10
CA THR A 231 -24.24 -19.91 8.01
C THR A 231 -22.91 -20.41 8.55
N GLU A 232 -22.94 -21.62 9.11
CA GLU A 232 -21.77 -22.37 9.51
C GLU A 232 -21.67 -23.70 8.75
N VAL A 233 -20.58 -24.43 8.98
CA VAL A 233 -20.20 -25.60 8.20
C VAL A 233 -19.77 -26.72 9.15
N ARG A 234 -20.46 -27.87 9.10
CA ARG A 234 -20.12 -29.05 9.91
C ARG A 234 -20.13 -30.34 9.10
N TRP A 235 -19.54 -31.39 9.66
CA TRP A 235 -19.69 -32.75 9.16
C TRP A 235 -21.03 -33.33 9.61
N ASP A 236 -21.65 -34.12 8.72
CA ASP A 236 -22.84 -34.89 8.97
C ASP A 236 -22.53 -36.37 8.72
N GLU A 237 -22.61 -37.18 9.77
CA GLU A 237 -22.28 -38.62 9.71
C GLU A 237 -23.38 -39.45 9.03
N GLU A 238 -24.66 -39.05 9.13
CA GLU A 238 -25.77 -39.72 8.45
C GLU A 238 -25.64 -39.54 6.94
N LYS A 239 -25.38 -38.29 6.51
CA LYS A 239 -25.26 -37.92 5.09
C LYS A 239 -23.85 -38.13 4.54
N LYS A 240 -22.88 -38.49 5.39
CA LYS A 240 -21.45 -38.67 5.11
C LYS A 240 -20.84 -37.57 4.25
N ARG A 241 -21.19 -36.32 4.57
CA ARG A 241 -20.76 -35.13 3.84
C ARG A 241 -20.69 -33.91 4.74
N ILE A 242 -20.06 -32.86 4.22
CA ILE A 242 -20.13 -31.53 4.80
C ILE A 242 -21.52 -30.94 4.51
N VAL A 243 -22.12 -30.27 5.51
CA VAL A 243 -23.39 -29.56 5.40
C VAL A 243 -23.23 -28.10 5.84
N THR A 244 -23.95 -27.21 5.17
CA THR A 244 -24.14 -25.81 5.55
C THR A 244 -25.44 -25.67 6.32
N GLU A 245 -25.39 -25.07 7.50
CA GLU A 245 -26.54 -24.87 8.40
C GLU A 245 -26.53 -23.44 8.97
N PRO A 246 -27.66 -22.93 9.52
CA PRO A 246 -27.68 -21.62 10.16
C PRO A 246 -26.68 -21.54 11.33
N LEU A 247 -26.07 -20.36 11.53
CA LEU A 247 -25.04 -20.13 12.54
C LEU A 247 -25.55 -20.28 14.00
N GLU A 248 -24.92 -21.14 14.81
CA GLU A 248 -25.21 -21.32 16.25
C GLU A 248 -23.93 -21.21 17.11
N LEU A 249 -23.60 -19.99 17.54
CA LEU A 249 -22.39 -19.74 18.34
C LEU A 249 -22.54 -20.13 19.82
N THR A 250 -21.69 -21.04 20.28
CA THR A 250 -21.55 -21.42 21.72
C THR A 250 -21.17 -20.26 22.64
N GLN A 251 -20.50 -19.24 22.11
CA GLN A 251 -20.29 -17.94 22.76
C GLN A 251 -20.59 -16.82 21.76
N ALA A 252 -21.59 -15.99 22.07
CA ALA A 252 -21.92 -14.82 21.27
C ALA A 252 -20.76 -13.80 21.24
N PHE A 253 -20.60 -13.14 20.08
CA PHE A 253 -19.66 -12.03 19.93
C PHE A 253 -20.02 -10.86 20.88
N ARG A 254 -19.01 -10.25 21.50
CA ARG A 254 -19.17 -9.12 22.42
C ARG A 254 -18.46 -7.91 21.85
N ASN A 255 -19.25 -6.93 21.38
CA ASN A 255 -18.72 -5.64 20.99
C ASN A 255 -18.40 -4.79 22.23
N PHE A 256 -17.26 -4.10 22.23
CA PHE A 256 -16.82 -3.20 23.31
C PHE A 256 -16.82 -1.71 22.90
N GLU A 257 -17.26 -1.36 21.69
CA GLU A 257 -17.38 0.03 21.20
C GLU A 257 -18.33 0.90 22.05
N GLY A 258 -19.23 0.30 22.83
CA GLY A 258 -20.03 1.01 23.83
C GLY A 258 -19.21 1.63 24.99
N GLY A 259 -17.92 1.28 25.11
CA GLY A 259 -16.95 1.95 25.99
C GLY A 259 -16.13 3.05 25.33
N SER A 260 -16.53 3.52 24.14
CA SER A 260 -15.87 4.62 23.44
C SER A 260 -16.04 5.97 24.15
N SER A 261 -15.20 6.95 23.78
CA SER A 261 -15.19 8.27 24.42
C SER A 261 -16.44 9.09 24.08
N ALA A 262 -17.18 9.49 25.10
CA ALA A 262 -18.27 10.46 24.97
C ALA A 262 -17.79 11.90 24.66
N TRP A 263 -16.49 12.17 24.78
CA TRP A 263 -15.86 13.45 24.44
C TRP A 263 -15.08 13.36 23.13
N GLU A 264 -15.10 14.43 22.35
CA GLU A 264 -14.27 14.61 21.15
C GLU A 264 -12.78 14.48 21.51
N GLN A 265 -12.10 13.49 20.94
CA GLN A 265 -10.71 13.17 21.28
C GLN A 265 -9.67 14.05 20.56
N ILE A 266 -10.05 14.61 19.41
CA ILE A 266 -9.16 15.35 18.49
C ILE A 266 -9.99 16.47 17.88
N GLY A 267 -9.61 17.73 18.13
CA GLY A 267 -10.27 18.90 17.53
C GLY A 267 -9.95 19.11 16.03
N PRO A 268 -10.34 20.25 15.45
CA PRO A 268 -10.37 20.47 13.99
C PRO A 268 -9.00 20.50 13.26
N GLY A 269 -7.90 20.30 13.98
CA GLY A 269 -6.56 20.26 13.41
C GLY A 269 -6.02 21.65 13.01
N VAL A 270 -5.13 21.67 12.02
CA VAL A 270 -4.51 22.88 11.47
C VAL A 270 -4.55 22.79 9.96
N ASP A 271 -5.16 23.77 9.30
CA ASP A 271 -5.12 23.89 7.84
C ASP A 271 -3.68 24.15 7.37
N ARG A 272 -3.27 23.42 6.34
CA ARG A 272 -1.94 23.48 5.71
C ARG A 272 -2.01 23.73 4.21
N THR A 273 -3.18 24.13 3.69
CA THR A 273 -3.29 24.57 2.30
C THR A 273 -2.31 25.73 2.04
N PRO A 274 -1.62 25.76 0.88
CA PRO A 274 -0.73 26.86 0.53
C PRO A 274 -1.55 28.13 0.29
N ASP A 275 -1.03 29.29 0.67
CA ASP A 275 -1.77 30.55 0.54
C ASP A 275 -2.13 30.89 -0.93
N THR A 276 -1.34 30.39 -1.89
CA THR A 276 -1.62 30.43 -3.34
C THR A 276 -2.92 29.72 -3.76
N PHE A 277 -3.44 28.81 -2.92
CA PHE A 277 -4.67 28.04 -3.17
C PHE A 277 -5.82 28.41 -2.22
N LYS A 278 -5.59 29.30 -1.26
CA LYS A 278 -6.65 29.90 -0.46
C LYS A 278 -7.35 30.98 -1.28
N LEU A 279 -8.66 31.12 -1.08
CA LEU A 279 -9.40 32.22 -1.70
C LEU A 279 -8.90 33.55 -1.11
N PRO A 280 -8.60 34.57 -1.94
CA PRO A 280 -8.13 35.86 -1.44
C PRO A 280 -9.23 36.51 -0.61
N THR A 281 -8.90 36.88 0.64
CA THR A 281 -9.83 37.63 1.47
C THR A 281 -10.08 39.02 0.85
N PRO A 282 -11.35 39.48 0.75
CA PRO A 282 -11.62 40.83 0.29
C PRO A 282 -11.00 41.82 1.28
N LYS A 283 -10.44 42.92 0.75
CA LYS A 283 -9.96 44.02 1.59
C LYS A 283 -11.15 44.59 2.38
N PRO A 284 -10.99 44.91 3.68
CA PRO A 284 -11.99 45.69 4.39
C PRO A 284 -12.25 47.02 3.67
N GLU A 285 -13.52 47.40 3.52
CA GLU A 285 -13.87 48.71 3.01
C GLU A 285 -13.43 49.79 4.01
N GLU A 286 -12.78 50.84 3.51
CA GLU A 286 -12.40 51.99 4.31
C GLU A 286 -13.69 52.71 4.76
N LYS A 287 -14.03 52.58 6.05
CA LYS A 287 -15.15 53.31 6.64
C LYS A 287 -14.93 54.79 6.41
N THR A 288 -15.79 55.39 5.58
CA THR A 288 -15.76 56.83 5.35
C THR A 288 -16.08 57.52 6.67
N GLU A 289 -15.08 58.15 7.28
CA GLU A 289 -15.29 58.89 8.53
C GLU A 289 -16.21 60.09 8.25
N GLU A 290 -17.44 60.01 8.74
CA GLU A 290 -18.37 61.14 8.74
C GLU A 290 -17.75 62.28 9.56
N LYS A 291 -17.30 63.33 8.86
CA LYS A 291 -16.76 64.53 9.49
C LYS A 291 -17.88 65.23 10.26
N LYS A 292 -17.79 65.13 11.59
CA LYS A 292 -18.57 65.93 12.55
C LYS A 292 -18.16 67.40 12.52
#